data_AF-A0AAD7H350-F1
#
_entry.id   AF-A0AAD7H350-F1
#
_cell.length_a   1.000
_cell.length_b   1.000
_cell.length_c   1.000
_cell.angle_alpha   90.00
_cell.angle_beta   90.00
_cell.angle_gamma   90.00
#
_symmetry.space_group_name_H-M   'P 1'
#
loop_
_entity.id
_entity.type
_entity.pdbx_description
1 polymer ?
#
loop_
_entity_poly.entity_id
_entity_poly.type
_entity_poly.pdbx_seq_one_letter_code
_entity_poly.pdbx_strand_id
1 'polypeptide(L)'
;MPRQDPAIETRIHKLAACLTPAVTLLEELNKALGPPFIQPIVKTVQALIAGVQKVKRNKDECFQLVESIHQVLYPIIYLHLKSETAGSLLPPVLDEIAEFTDTLHKIYTFLEIQQDGNKIRQFFRQSEVNKLLKDCHTGLNQANETFKVQTGFTMLNNVIQVQHEAEAMHTELLELITTLSDGATSDRSSSVFYKKANGSQLSSNSFSLLPSKPKIFHGRDSELNHVIKVLSNDAPRIAILGAGGMGKTSLARAVLHHTDTCTKFEHRFFVSAEAATTAVELAALIGLYLGLEPSKDLTKPVVQYFARQTGLCLLILDNLETPWEPIQSRGGVESFLSLLADVEHLALMITMRGSERPGQVRWTPSFLPPLQPLSDEASQQIFEEITDDPHVSKERTQLLAFTENMPLAVNLMAHLVDYEGIDNVLTRWKAEKTAALSTGYHRTSNLDASIALSYSSPRITPGARELLHLLSILPDGLSDAELTQSNLPIGNIQACRSVLIATSLAYKDTKSRLRSLVPIREHIQQFSPPSETLVQAIRKSFHYLLARYQKHSG
;
A
#
# COMPACT_ATOMS: atom_id res chain seq x y z
N MET A 1 37.81 -35.72 0.12
CA MET A 1 37.28 -34.37 0.40
C MET A 1 36.11 -34.11 -0.54
N PRO A 2 34.90 -33.80 -0.07
CA PRO A 2 33.83 -33.42 -0.99
C PRO A 2 34.12 -32.00 -1.50
N ARG A 3 34.11 -31.83 -2.83
CA ARG A 3 34.28 -30.53 -3.50
C ARG A 3 33.17 -29.58 -3.02
N GLN A 4 33.56 -28.39 -2.55
CA GLN A 4 32.65 -27.31 -2.19
C GLN A 4 31.91 -26.82 -3.43
N ASP A 5 30.60 -26.55 -3.28
CA ASP A 5 29.78 -25.93 -4.31
C ASP A 5 30.19 -24.44 -4.45
N PRO A 6 30.70 -23.99 -5.61
CA PRO A 6 31.19 -22.62 -5.82
C PRO A 6 30.10 -21.55 -5.65
N ALA A 7 28.81 -21.91 -5.78
CA ALA A 7 27.71 -20.99 -5.53
C ALA A 7 27.58 -20.62 -4.03
N ILE A 8 27.91 -21.55 -3.14
CA ILE A 8 27.81 -21.36 -1.69
C ILE A 8 28.94 -20.46 -1.17
N GLU A 9 30.17 -20.64 -1.66
CA GLU A 9 31.31 -19.77 -1.30
C GLU A 9 31.10 -18.32 -1.74
N THR A 10 30.54 -18.14 -2.94
CA THR A 10 30.18 -16.81 -3.44
C THR A 10 29.12 -16.15 -2.56
N ARG A 11 28.13 -16.91 -2.06
CA ARG A 11 27.11 -16.42 -1.13
C ARG A 11 27.69 -16.06 0.24
N ILE A 12 28.59 -16.89 0.80
CA ILE A 12 29.31 -16.61 2.06
C ILE A 12 30.03 -15.26 1.99
N HIS A 13 30.81 -15.06 0.93
CA HIS A 13 31.59 -13.84 0.77
C HIS A 13 30.70 -12.59 0.63
N LYS A 14 29.60 -12.67 -0.13
CA LYS A 14 28.65 -11.57 -0.25
C LYS A 14 27.97 -11.24 1.07
N LEU A 15 27.57 -12.25 1.83
CA LEU A 15 26.83 -12.07 3.08
C LEU A 15 27.73 -11.49 4.18
N ALA A 16 28.99 -11.93 4.27
CA ALA A 16 30.00 -11.33 5.13
C ALA A 16 30.31 -9.87 4.73
N ALA A 17 30.36 -9.57 3.42
CA ALA A 17 30.55 -8.21 2.93
C ALA A 17 29.37 -7.28 3.24
N CYS A 18 28.14 -7.79 3.35
CA CYS A 18 26.96 -7.00 3.73
C CYS A 18 26.84 -6.78 5.25
N LEU A 19 27.21 -7.77 6.08
CA LEU A 19 27.12 -7.64 7.53
C LEU A 19 28.23 -6.79 8.14
N THR A 20 29.42 -6.77 7.52
CA THR A 20 30.58 -6.05 8.08
C THR A 20 30.30 -4.55 8.26
N PRO A 21 29.75 -3.81 7.27
CA PRO A 21 29.40 -2.39 7.45
C PRO A 21 28.37 -2.14 8.56
N ALA A 22 27.34 -2.99 8.67
CA ALA A 22 26.30 -2.84 9.70
C ALA A 22 26.88 -3.01 11.11
N VAL A 23 27.76 -4.00 11.30
CA VAL A 23 28.46 -4.24 12.57
C VAL A 23 29.43 -3.11 12.90
N THR A 24 30.21 -2.63 11.93
CA THR A 24 31.11 -1.49 12.13
C THR A 24 30.33 -0.25 12.55
N LEU A 25 29.18 0.01 11.92
CA LEU A 25 28.36 1.18 12.26
C LEU A 25 27.74 1.05 13.66
N LEU A 26 27.29 -0.14 14.07
CA LEU A 26 26.87 -0.40 15.45
C LEU A 26 28.01 -0.21 16.46
N GLU A 27 29.24 -0.58 16.10
CA GLU A 27 30.41 -0.39 16.96
C GLU A 27 30.74 1.10 17.14
N GLU A 28 30.69 1.89 16.08
CA GLU A 28 30.88 3.34 16.14
C GLU A 28 29.74 4.02 16.92
N LEU A 29 28.49 3.59 16.75
CA LEU A 29 27.36 4.06 17.55
C LEU A 29 27.55 3.72 19.03
N ASN A 30 28.03 2.52 19.35
CA ASN A 30 28.34 2.11 20.71
C ASN A 30 29.47 2.97 21.33
N LYS A 31 30.50 3.34 20.55
CA LYS A 31 31.57 4.24 21.01
C LYS A 31 31.06 5.67 21.23
N ALA A 32 30.17 6.15 20.36
CA ALA A 32 29.67 7.53 20.38
C ALA A 32 28.60 7.77 21.45
N LEU A 33 27.70 6.80 21.68
CA LEU A 33 26.51 6.96 22.51
C LEU A 33 26.57 6.17 23.83
N GLY A 34 27.49 5.21 23.95
CA GLY A 34 27.72 4.41 25.17
C GLY A 34 26.59 3.50 25.68
N PRO A 35 25.60 3.02 24.90
CA PRO A 35 24.60 2.10 25.44
C PRO A 35 25.18 0.69 25.73
N PRO A 36 25.10 0.18 26.97
CA PRO A 36 25.78 -1.06 27.39
C PRO A 36 25.30 -2.34 26.67
N PHE A 37 24.15 -2.28 25.98
CA PHE A 37 23.49 -3.44 25.37
C PHE A 37 23.87 -3.70 23.90
N ILE A 38 24.55 -2.78 23.21
CA ILE A 38 24.97 -2.99 21.81
C ILE A 38 26.23 -3.85 21.73
N GLN A 39 27.14 -3.72 22.70
CA GLN A 39 28.41 -4.44 22.70
C GLN A 39 28.24 -5.98 22.65
N PRO A 40 27.29 -6.60 23.38
CA PRO A 40 26.95 -8.02 23.21
C PRO A 40 26.54 -8.38 21.78
N ILE A 41 25.70 -7.58 21.14
CA ILE A 41 25.24 -7.82 19.75
C ILE A 41 26.43 -7.77 18.79
N VAL A 42 27.27 -6.73 18.88
CA VAL A 42 28.45 -6.57 18.01
C VAL A 42 29.40 -7.76 18.15
N LYS A 43 29.73 -8.16 19.38
CA LYS A 43 30.63 -9.30 19.64
C LYS A 43 30.06 -10.60 19.11
N THR A 44 28.77 -10.86 19.36
CA THR A 44 28.13 -12.11 18.92
C THR A 44 28.02 -12.16 17.41
N VAL A 45 27.63 -11.08 16.73
CA VAL A 45 27.56 -11.05 15.26
C VAL A 45 28.94 -11.19 14.61
N GLN A 46 30.00 -10.59 15.16
CA GLN A 46 31.37 -10.81 14.69
C GLN A 46 31.79 -12.29 14.80
N ALA A 47 31.47 -12.93 15.94
CA ALA A 47 31.73 -14.35 16.14
C ALA A 47 30.92 -15.25 15.19
N LEU A 48 29.68 -14.87 14.89
CA LEU A 48 28.81 -15.54 13.91
C LEU A 48 29.40 -15.47 12.50
N ILE A 49 29.82 -14.28 12.04
CA ILE A 49 30.45 -14.11 10.72
C ILE A 49 31.69 -15.00 10.58
N ALA A 50 32.54 -15.06 11.62
CA ALA A 50 33.73 -15.91 11.63
C ALA A 50 33.39 -17.42 11.71
N GLY A 51 32.29 -17.77 12.39
CA GLY A 51 31.82 -19.15 12.56
C GLY A 51 31.20 -19.74 11.29
N VAL A 52 30.46 -18.94 10.51
CA VAL A 52 29.77 -19.37 9.29
C VAL A 52 30.73 -19.93 8.24
N GLN A 53 31.94 -19.37 8.13
CA GLN A 53 32.98 -19.87 7.22
C GLN A 53 33.49 -21.28 7.59
N LYS A 54 33.33 -21.68 8.85
CA LYS A 54 33.83 -22.97 9.39
C LYS A 54 32.77 -24.07 9.38
N VAL A 55 31.53 -23.75 8.99
CA VAL A 55 30.39 -24.67 9.01
C VAL A 55 30.59 -25.80 8.00
N LYS A 56 30.44 -27.05 8.46
CA LYS A 56 30.61 -28.25 7.62
C LYS A 56 29.28 -28.87 7.18
N ARG A 57 28.17 -28.60 7.88
CA ARG A 57 26.82 -29.18 7.65
C ARG A 57 25.73 -28.12 7.73
N ASN A 58 24.54 -28.41 7.20
CA ASN A 58 23.35 -27.53 7.24
C ASN A 58 23.64 -26.10 6.80
N LYS A 59 24.46 -25.98 5.74
CA LYS A 59 24.98 -24.70 5.26
C LYS A 59 23.86 -23.73 4.90
N ASP A 60 22.84 -24.17 4.17
CA ASP A 60 21.72 -23.31 3.75
C ASP A 60 20.90 -22.75 4.93
N GLU A 61 20.63 -23.56 5.95
CA GLU A 61 19.91 -23.14 7.17
C GLU A 61 20.74 -22.12 7.95
N CYS A 62 22.04 -22.38 8.12
CA CYS A 62 22.99 -21.44 8.71
C CYS A 62 23.03 -20.11 7.94
N PHE A 63 22.94 -20.13 6.60
CA PHE A 63 22.89 -18.91 5.80
C PHE A 63 21.60 -18.13 6.00
N GLN A 64 20.45 -18.79 5.98
CA GLN A 64 19.16 -18.14 6.18
C GLN A 64 19.06 -17.46 7.55
N LEU A 65 19.61 -18.08 8.60
CA LEU A 65 19.67 -17.46 9.93
C LEU A 65 20.51 -16.18 9.93
N VAL A 66 21.68 -16.20 9.28
CA VAL A 66 22.62 -15.08 9.25
C VAL A 66 22.12 -13.95 8.33
N GLU A 67 21.42 -14.30 7.23
CA GLU A 67 20.71 -13.34 6.39
C GLU A 67 19.57 -12.64 7.16
N SER A 68 18.83 -13.41 7.97
CA SER A 68 17.75 -12.86 8.80
C SER A 68 18.29 -11.92 9.88
N ILE A 69 19.48 -12.20 10.44
CA ILE A 69 20.16 -11.27 11.37
C ILE A 69 20.40 -9.91 10.71
N HIS A 70 20.86 -9.88 9.45
CA HIS A 70 21.09 -8.62 8.74
C HIS A 70 19.82 -7.76 8.66
N GLN A 71 18.66 -8.38 8.43
CA GLN A 71 17.38 -7.68 8.36
C GLN A 71 16.98 -7.03 9.69
N VAL A 72 17.41 -7.60 10.82
CA VAL A 72 17.13 -7.08 12.17
C VAL A 72 18.11 -5.96 12.58
N LEU A 73 19.37 -6.03 12.16
CA LEU A 73 20.39 -5.04 12.56
C LEU A 73 20.11 -3.63 12.02
N TYR A 74 19.54 -3.51 10.82
CA TYR A 74 19.29 -2.20 10.19
C TYR A 74 18.22 -1.38 10.92
N PRO A 75 17.05 -1.95 11.29
CA PRO A 75 16.08 -1.29 12.17
C PRO A 75 16.68 -0.80 13.49
N ILE A 76 17.53 -1.60 14.15
CA ILE A 76 18.18 -1.21 15.41
C ILE A 76 19.09 0.01 15.22
N ILE A 77 19.87 0.03 14.15
CA ILE A 77 20.71 1.18 13.76
C ILE A 77 19.87 2.42 13.54
N TYR A 78 18.78 2.30 12.78
CA TYR A 78 17.88 3.41 12.47
C TYR A 78 17.27 4.02 13.74
N LEU A 79 16.75 3.18 14.64
CA LEU A 79 16.15 3.63 15.91
C LEU A 79 17.16 4.38 16.79
N HIS A 80 18.43 3.95 16.82
CA HIS A 80 19.47 4.66 17.56
C HIS A 80 19.80 6.02 16.97
N LEU A 81 19.97 6.10 15.65
CA LEU A 81 20.27 7.34 14.94
C LEU A 81 19.17 8.40 15.07
N LYS A 82 17.94 7.98 15.38
CA LYS A 82 16.76 8.85 15.50
C LYS A 82 16.29 9.07 16.93
N SER A 83 16.96 8.52 17.93
CA SER A 83 16.65 8.83 19.33
C SER A 83 17.02 10.29 19.67
N GLU A 84 16.05 11.07 20.16
CA GLU A 84 16.19 12.51 20.44
C GLU A 84 17.19 12.81 21.58
N THR A 85 17.36 11.86 22.49
CA THR A 85 18.34 11.90 23.58
C THR A 85 19.44 10.89 23.30
N ALA A 86 20.70 11.34 23.31
CA ALA A 86 21.86 10.46 23.16
C ALA A 86 21.77 9.25 24.12
N GLY A 87 21.39 8.09 23.58
CA GLY A 87 21.38 6.82 24.31
C GLY A 87 20.07 6.40 25.00
N SER A 88 18.92 7.07 24.81
CA SER A 88 17.64 6.57 25.36
C SER A 88 16.74 5.96 24.27
N LEU A 89 16.66 4.63 24.27
CA LEU A 89 15.63 3.89 23.53
C LEU A 89 14.43 3.67 24.43
N LEU A 90 13.23 3.55 23.84
CA LEU A 90 12.02 3.21 24.57
C LEU A 90 12.18 1.84 25.29
N PRO A 91 11.65 1.66 26.50
CA PRO A 91 11.75 0.39 27.25
C PRO A 91 11.36 -0.87 26.45
N PRO A 92 10.28 -0.87 25.62
CA PRO A 92 9.94 -2.01 24.78
C PRO A 92 11.00 -2.37 23.73
N VAL A 93 11.78 -1.38 23.27
CA VAL A 93 12.91 -1.59 22.33
C VAL A 93 14.06 -2.28 23.07
N LEU A 94 14.32 -1.89 24.32
CA LEU A 94 15.36 -2.48 25.15
C LEU A 94 15.08 -3.95 25.50
N ASP A 95 13.83 -4.26 25.83
CA ASP A 95 13.38 -5.63 26.08
C ASP A 95 13.56 -6.51 24.84
N GLU A 96 13.19 -6.01 23.66
CA GLU A 96 13.36 -6.74 22.40
C GLU A 96 14.84 -6.90 22.01
N ILE A 97 15.68 -5.90 22.30
CA ILE A 97 17.13 -5.99 22.13
C ILE A 97 17.72 -7.11 23.01
N ALA A 98 17.22 -7.27 24.24
CA ALA A 98 17.64 -8.35 25.12
C ALA A 98 17.21 -9.72 24.59
N GLU A 99 15.95 -9.87 24.16
CA GLU A 99 15.44 -11.10 23.52
C GLU A 99 16.18 -11.45 22.23
N PHE A 100 16.50 -10.45 21.41
CA PHE A 100 17.31 -10.61 20.21
C PHE A 100 18.74 -11.05 20.55
N THR A 101 19.34 -10.49 21.60
CA THR A 101 20.67 -10.89 22.07
C THR A 101 20.69 -12.36 22.50
N ASP A 102 19.67 -12.83 23.21
CA ASP A 102 19.52 -14.26 23.56
C ASP A 102 19.36 -15.14 22.30
N THR A 103 18.58 -14.67 21.33
CA THR A 103 18.42 -15.34 20.03
C THR A 103 19.76 -15.45 19.28
N LEU A 104 20.58 -14.39 19.27
CA LEU A 104 21.92 -14.44 18.68
C LEU A 104 22.83 -15.47 19.36
N HIS A 105 22.75 -15.61 20.69
CA HIS A 105 23.51 -16.63 21.41
C HIS A 105 23.06 -18.04 21.02
N LYS A 106 21.75 -18.29 20.90
CA LYS A 106 21.19 -19.57 20.42
C LYS A 106 21.68 -19.90 19.00
N ILE A 107 21.72 -18.92 18.11
CA ILE A 107 22.25 -19.09 16.74
C ILE A 107 23.74 -19.41 16.78
N TYR A 108 24.51 -18.76 17.66
CA TYR A 108 25.93 -19.04 17.83
C TYR A 108 26.16 -20.48 18.31
N THR A 109 25.41 -20.93 19.32
CA THR A 109 25.44 -22.32 19.80
C THR A 109 25.08 -23.32 18.69
N PHE A 110 24.06 -23.01 17.88
CA PHE A 110 23.69 -23.84 16.74
C PHE A 110 24.85 -23.95 15.73
N LEU A 111 25.50 -22.83 15.39
CA LEU A 111 26.63 -22.83 14.45
C LEU A 111 27.85 -23.59 14.98
N GLU A 112 28.16 -23.50 16.29
CA GLU A 112 29.23 -24.29 16.90
C GLU A 112 28.96 -25.80 16.77
N ILE A 113 27.71 -26.24 17.01
CA ILE A 113 27.31 -27.64 16.84
C ILE A 113 27.52 -28.11 15.39
N GLN A 114 27.29 -27.25 14.39
CA GLN A 114 27.47 -27.59 12.96
C GLN A 114 28.93 -27.54 12.48
N GLN A 115 29.86 -27.02 13.28
CA GLN A 115 31.31 -27.07 13.02
C GLN A 115 31.92 -28.42 13.45
N ASP A 116 31.31 -29.08 14.44
CA ASP A 116 31.81 -30.29 15.06
C ASP A 116 31.47 -31.53 14.19
N GLY A 117 32.48 -32.19 13.64
CA GLY A 117 32.32 -33.21 12.59
C GLY A 117 31.74 -34.56 13.04
N ASN A 118 31.46 -34.71 14.34
CA ASN A 118 31.29 -36.01 14.98
C ASN A 118 29.84 -36.55 14.83
N LYS A 119 29.64 -37.50 13.91
CA LYS A 119 28.32 -38.03 13.49
C LYS A 119 27.49 -38.65 14.61
N ILE A 120 28.15 -39.25 15.61
CA ILE A 120 27.48 -40.01 16.68
C ILE A 120 26.84 -39.07 17.71
N ARG A 121 27.48 -37.95 18.02
CA ARG A 121 27.03 -37.00 19.06
C ARG A 121 25.79 -36.20 18.64
N GLN A 122 25.63 -35.94 17.34
CA GLN A 122 24.52 -35.17 16.77
C GLN A 122 23.26 -36.03 16.52
N PHE A 123 23.43 -37.31 16.17
CA PHE A 123 22.31 -38.25 16.00
C PHE A 123 21.51 -38.46 17.30
N PHE A 124 22.20 -38.47 18.46
CA PHE A 124 21.55 -38.53 19.78
C PHE A 124 20.91 -37.20 20.24
N ARG A 125 21.11 -36.09 19.51
CA ARG A 125 20.60 -34.73 19.86
C ARG A 125 19.74 -34.09 18.77
N GLN A 126 19.29 -34.85 17.76
CA GLN A 126 18.60 -34.27 16.59
C GLN A 126 17.32 -33.51 16.98
N SER A 127 16.58 -33.98 17.99
CA SER A 127 15.40 -33.29 18.52
C SER A 127 15.74 -31.95 19.18
N GLU A 128 16.85 -31.88 19.93
CA GLU A 128 17.34 -30.66 20.58
C GLU A 128 17.83 -29.64 19.54
N VAL A 129 18.55 -30.10 18.51
CA VAL A 129 19.05 -29.25 17.41
C VAL A 129 17.89 -28.69 16.58
N ASN A 130 16.87 -29.50 16.28
CA ASN A 130 15.68 -29.03 15.55
C ASN A 130 14.87 -28.04 16.38
N LYS A 131 14.75 -28.26 17.70
CA LYS A 131 14.11 -27.31 18.61
C LYS A 131 14.89 -25.98 18.64
N LEU A 132 16.21 -26.05 18.79
CA LEU A 132 17.08 -24.86 18.77
C LEU A 132 16.95 -24.07 17.46
N LEU A 133 16.95 -24.76 16.31
CA LEU A 133 16.74 -24.13 15.01
C LEU A 133 15.38 -23.42 14.91
N LYS A 134 14.31 -24.05 15.40
CA LYS A 134 12.97 -23.46 15.43
C LYS A 134 12.92 -22.23 16.35
N ASP A 135 13.57 -22.31 17.51
CA ASP A 135 13.64 -21.21 18.47
C ASP A 135 14.41 -20.02 17.86
N CYS A 136 15.50 -20.28 17.12
CA CYS A 136 16.25 -19.25 16.39
C CYS A 136 15.39 -18.55 15.33
N HIS A 137 14.67 -19.29 14.48
CA HIS A 137 13.79 -18.70 13.47
C HIS A 137 12.64 -17.90 14.10
N THR A 138 12.07 -18.42 15.19
CA THR A 138 10.98 -17.74 15.90
C THR A 138 11.46 -16.42 16.50
N GLY A 139 12.61 -16.42 17.20
CA GLY A 139 13.18 -15.21 17.79
C GLY A 139 13.60 -14.17 16.75
N LEU A 140 14.17 -14.59 15.62
CA LEU A 140 14.55 -13.67 14.54
C LEU A 140 13.33 -13.02 13.87
N ASN A 141 12.29 -13.82 13.60
CA ASN A 141 11.05 -13.29 13.02
C ASN A 141 10.37 -12.31 13.99
N GLN A 142 10.32 -12.65 15.28
CA GLN A 142 9.75 -11.79 16.30
C GLN A 142 10.50 -10.45 16.40
N ALA A 143 11.84 -10.50 16.45
CA ALA A 143 12.66 -9.29 16.49
C ALA A 143 12.43 -8.43 15.24
N ASN A 144 12.40 -9.05 14.05
CA ASN A 144 12.19 -8.33 12.79
C ASN A 144 10.85 -7.60 12.75
N GLU A 145 9.75 -8.27 13.14
CA GLU A 145 8.42 -7.67 13.16
C GLU A 145 8.34 -6.53 14.21
N THR A 146 8.85 -6.75 15.42
CA THR A 146 8.83 -5.74 16.48
C THR A 146 9.63 -4.49 16.09
N PHE A 147 10.85 -4.65 15.59
CA PHE A 147 11.67 -3.51 15.20
C PHE A 147 11.12 -2.79 13.96
N LYS A 148 10.47 -3.49 13.01
CA LYS A 148 9.78 -2.83 11.88
C LYS A 148 8.61 -1.97 12.32
N VAL A 149 7.79 -2.46 13.27
CA VAL A 149 6.69 -1.67 13.83
C VAL A 149 7.23 -0.43 14.54
N GLN A 150 8.31 -0.57 15.32
CA GLN A 150 8.94 0.55 16.02
C GLN A 150 9.58 1.56 15.06
N THR A 151 10.31 1.12 14.03
CA THR A 151 10.87 2.04 13.03
C THR A 151 9.78 2.77 12.25
N GLY A 152 8.68 2.09 11.92
CA GLY A 152 7.51 2.68 11.29
C GLY A 152 6.88 3.78 12.16
N PHE A 153 6.72 3.53 13.47
CA PHE A 153 6.21 4.51 14.43
C PHE A 153 7.14 5.73 14.53
N THR A 154 8.45 5.53 14.67
CA THR A 154 9.44 6.62 14.70
C THR A 154 9.44 7.42 13.40
N MET A 155 9.35 6.75 12.24
CA MET A 155 9.29 7.42 10.94
C MET A 155 8.02 8.28 10.81
N LEU A 156 6.86 7.76 11.22
CA LEU A 156 5.61 8.49 11.12
C LEU A 156 5.56 9.67 12.10
N ASN A 157 6.05 9.52 13.33
CA ASN A 157 6.18 10.64 14.26
C ASN A 157 7.09 11.74 13.72
N ASN A 158 8.21 11.39 13.09
CA ASN A 158 9.07 12.37 12.43
C ASN A 158 8.33 13.10 11.29
N VAL A 159 7.49 12.41 10.52
CA VAL A 159 6.68 13.03 9.47
C VAL A 159 5.64 13.99 10.07
N ILE A 160 4.97 13.60 11.15
CA ILE A 160 4.01 14.44 11.87
C ILE A 160 4.71 15.69 12.44
N GLN A 161 5.91 15.53 13.01
CA GLN A 161 6.69 16.64 13.53
C GLN A 161 7.11 17.60 12.41
N VAL A 162 7.65 17.09 11.30
CA VAL A 162 8.01 17.91 10.13
C VAL A 162 6.79 18.63 9.56
N GLN A 163 5.62 17.98 9.57
CA GLN A 163 4.38 18.63 9.15
C GLN A 163 4.00 19.77 10.10
N HIS A 164 4.09 19.59 11.42
CA HIS A 164 3.87 20.66 12.39
C HIS A 164 4.86 21.82 12.22
N GLU A 165 6.14 21.53 11.99
CA GLU A 165 7.16 22.56 11.73
C GLU A 165 6.87 23.32 10.42
N ALA A 166 6.44 22.63 9.37
CA ALA A 166 6.05 23.24 8.10
C ALA A 166 4.80 24.13 8.23
N GLU A 167 3.80 23.70 9.01
CA GLU A 167 2.59 24.48 9.30
C GLU A 167 2.90 25.72 10.17
N ALA A 168 3.80 25.58 11.14
CA ALA A 168 4.28 26.71 11.95
C ALA A 168 5.03 27.73 11.08
N MET A 169 5.97 27.28 10.24
CA MET A 169 6.67 28.14 9.29
C MET A 169 5.72 28.81 8.29
N HIS A 170 4.69 28.09 7.81
CA HIS A 170 3.67 28.66 6.93
C HIS A 170 2.87 29.76 7.62
N THR A 171 2.52 29.56 8.90
CA THR A 171 1.80 30.55 9.71
C THR A 171 2.65 31.80 9.94
N GLU A 172 3.93 31.64 10.28
CA GLU A 172 4.88 32.74 10.44
C GLU A 172 5.09 33.51 9.12
N LEU A 173 5.15 32.80 7.99
CA LEU A 173 5.27 33.40 6.67
C LEU A 173 4.00 34.19 6.29
N LEU A 174 2.81 33.70 6.65
CA LEU A 174 1.56 34.44 6.48
C LEU A 174 1.52 35.70 7.37
N GLU A 175 1.99 35.64 8.62
CA GLU A 175 2.13 36.83 9.47
C GLU A 175 3.10 37.86 8.85
N LEU A 176 4.21 37.42 8.27
CA LEU A 176 5.13 38.29 7.55
C LEU A 176 4.49 38.91 6.29
N ILE A 177 3.71 38.14 5.53
CA ILE A 177 2.98 38.66 4.37
C ILE A 177 1.92 39.69 4.78
N THR A 178 1.16 39.43 5.85
CA THR A 178 0.16 40.37 6.35
C THR A 178 0.79 41.66 6.88
N THR A 179 1.91 41.59 7.59
CA THR A 179 2.64 42.77 8.07
C THR A 179 3.28 43.57 6.94
N LEU A 180 3.72 42.92 5.85
CA LEU A 180 4.17 43.59 4.63
C LEU A 180 3.01 44.20 3.82
N SER A 181 1.83 43.58 3.85
CA SER A 181 0.63 44.07 3.17
C SER A 181 -0.01 45.27 3.91
N ASP A 182 0.05 45.30 5.24
CA ASP A 182 -0.44 46.42 6.07
C ASP A 182 0.45 47.68 5.98
N GLY A 183 1.70 47.56 5.52
CA GLY A 183 2.58 48.69 5.20
C GLY A 183 2.20 49.44 3.91
N ALA A 184 1.29 48.87 3.11
CA ALA A 184 0.90 49.40 1.81
C ALA A 184 -0.63 49.37 1.62
N THR A 185 -1.40 49.97 2.54
CA THR A 185 -2.68 50.66 2.24
C THR A 185 -3.33 51.15 3.53
N SER A 186 -3.37 52.47 3.70
CA SER A 186 -4.36 53.11 4.56
C SER A 186 -5.70 53.15 3.82
N ASP A 187 -6.66 52.29 4.16
CA ASP A 187 -8.05 52.71 4.48
C ASP A 187 -8.98 51.54 4.86
N ARG A 188 -9.60 51.70 6.03
CA ARG A 188 -10.92 51.23 6.52
C ARG A 188 -11.35 49.75 6.42
N SER A 189 -11.43 49.18 7.64
CA SER A 189 -12.42 48.21 8.17
C SER A 189 -12.33 46.78 7.62
N SER A 190 -11.94 45.78 8.41
CA SER A 190 -12.83 45.19 9.41
C SER A 190 -12.05 44.33 10.41
N SER A 191 -12.45 44.45 11.68
CA SER A 191 -11.92 43.81 12.88
C SER A 191 -12.09 42.28 12.92
N VAL A 192 -11.02 41.56 13.31
CA VAL A 192 -11.15 40.28 14.04
C VAL A 192 -10.21 40.31 15.24
N PHE A 193 -10.81 40.40 16.42
CA PHE A 193 -10.16 40.33 17.72
C PHE A 193 -9.74 38.87 18.02
N TYR A 194 -8.44 38.61 18.20
CA TYR A 194 -7.99 37.44 18.96
C TYR A 194 -7.58 37.87 20.37
N LYS A 195 -8.42 37.47 21.31
CA LYS A 195 -8.25 37.66 22.75
C LYS A 195 -7.21 36.64 23.24
N LYS A 196 -6.05 37.11 23.65
CA LYS A 196 -5.00 36.33 24.31
C LYS A 196 -5.53 35.87 25.68
N ALA A 197 -5.79 34.57 25.84
CA ALA A 197 -6.11 33.97 27.14
C ALA A 197 -4.87 33.25 27.69
N ASN A 198 -4.30 33.80 28.75
CA ASN A 198 -3.27 33.17 29.57
C ASN A 198 -3.88 32.06 30.44
N GLY A 199 -3.17 30.94 30.54
CA GLY A 199 -3.07 30.09 31.73
C GLY A 199 -4.37 29.53 32.33
N SER A 200 -4.79 28.36 31.90
CA SER A 200 -5.29 27.26 32.75
C SER A 200 -5.68 26.07 31.87
N GLN A 201 -5.20 24.88 32.27
CA GLN A 201 -5.60 23.53 31.82
C GLN A 201 -6.02 23.41 30.35
N LEU A 202 -5.06 23.02 29.48
CA LEU A 202 -5.38 22.52 28.16
C LEU A 202 -6.21 21.23 28.30
N SER A 203 -7.52 21.37 28.23
CA SER A 203 -8.38 20.36 27.64
C SER A 203 -7.80 20.01 26.27
N SER A 204 -7.51 18.73 26.06
CA SER A 204 -7.00 18.14 24.83
C SER A 204 -7.95 18.41 23.66
N ASN A 205 -7.85 19.58 23.04
CA ASN A 205 -8.41 19.84 21.73
C ASN A 205 -7.50 19.17 20.71
N SER A 206 -7.77 17.88 20.46
CA SER A 206 -7.18 17.12 19.37
C SER A 206 -7.47 17.84 18.04
N PHE A 207 -6.46 18.41 17.41
CA PHE A 207 -6.53 18.79 16.00
C PHE A 207 -7.04 17.59 15.20
N SER A 208 -8.04 17.79 14.34
CA SER A 208 -8.67 16.67 13.61
C SER A 208 -7.68 16.10 12.59
N LEU A 209 -7.22 14.87 12.79
CA LEU A 209 -6.40 14.08 11.85
C LEU A 209 -7.17 13.65 10.58
N LEU A 210 -8.30 14.30 10.27
CA LEU A 210 -9.14 13.93 9.14
C LEU A 210 -8.56 14.54 7.85
N PRO A 211 -8.48 13.76 6.75
CA PRO A 211 -8.08 14.30 5.46
C PRO A 211 -9.07 15.37 5.00
N SER A 212 -8.61 16.35 4.22
CA SER A 212 -9.48 17.42 3.70
C SER A 212 -10.60 16.88 2.81
N LYS A 213 -11.70 17.63 2.67
CA LYS A 213 -12.73 17.32 1.69
C LYS A 213 -12.15 17.42 0.26
N PRO A 214 -12.52 16.54 -0.68
CA PRO A 214 -12.17 16.72 -2.09
C PRO A 214 -12.70 18.07 -2.60
N LYS A 215 -11.84 18.85 -3.27
CA LYS A 215 -12.20 20.17 -3.80
C LYS A 215 -13.02 20.03 -5.09
N ILE A 216 -12.52 19.23 -6.02
CA ILE A 216 -13.16 18.87 -7.29
C ILE A 216 -13.77 17.47 -7.11
N PHE A 217 -15.11 17.37 -7.16
CA PHE A 217 -15.82 16.11 -6.94
C PHE A 217 -17.12 16.07 -7.75
N HIS A 218 -17.05 15.49 -8.95
CA HIS A 218 -18.19 15.36 -9.87
C HIS A 218 -18.50 13.90 -10.21
N GLY A 219 -19.75 13.63 -10.58
CA GLY A 219 -20.18 12.34 -11.14
C GLY A 219 -20.22 11.17 -10.16
N ARG A 220 -20.28 11.45 -8.85
CA ARG A 220 -20.33 10.43 -7.78
C ARG A 220 -21.48 10.60 -6.80
N ASP A 221 -22.46 11.45 -7.14
CA ASP A 221 -23.61 11.74 -6.27
C ASP A 221 -24.43 10.47 -5.98
N SER A 222 -24.59 9.60 -6.98
CA SER A 222 -25.36 8.36 -6.83
C SER A 222 -24.72 7.40 -5.83
N GLU A 223 -23.40 7.21 -5.93
CA GLU A 223 -22.61 6.36 -5.06
C GLU A 223 -22.48 6.97 -3.66
N LEU A 224 -22.28 8.29 -3.57
CA LEU A 224 -22.26 9.02 -2.31
C LEU A 224 -23.59 8.83 -1.57
N ASN A 225 -24.72 9.15 -2.20
CA ASN A 225 -26.04 9.00 -1.61
C ASN A 225 -26.34 7.56 -1.21
N HIS A 226 -25.89 6.58 -2.00
CA HIS A 226 -26.00 5.17 -1.65
C HIS A 226 -25.23 4.82 -0.39
N VAL A 227 -23.98 5.27 -0.27
CA VAL A 227 -23.15 5.02 0.93
C VAL A 227 -23.75 5.73 2.15
N ILE A 228 -24.20 6.98 2.01
CA ILE A 228 -24.87 7.72 3.10
C ILE A 228 -26.13 6.98 3.56
N LYS A 229 -26.94 6.47 2.63
CA LYS A 229 -28.11 5.65 2.95
C LYS A 229 -27.73 4.41 3.74
N VAL A 230 -26.66 3.70 3.37
CA VAL A 230 -26.20 2.52 4.12
C VAL A 230 -25.67 2.92 5.51
N LEU A 231 -24.98 4.07 5.62
CA LEU A 231 -24.51 4.69 6.86
C LEU A 231 -25.64 5.10 7.82
N SER A 232 -26.89 5.19 7.36
CA SER A 232 -28.04 5.42 8.24
C SER A 232 -28.33 4.26 9.20
N ASN A 233 -27.87 3.04 8.91
CA ASN A 233 -27.90 1.91 9.86
C ASN A 233 -26.90 2.13 11.01
N ASP A 234 -27.11 1.57 12.21
CA ASP A 234 -26.30 1.92 13.40
C ASP A 234 -24.79 1.70 13.24
N ALA A 235 -24.37 0.53 12.74
CA ALA A 235 -22.95 0.21 12.51
C ALA A 235 -22.75 -0.59 11.21
N PRO A 236 -22.81 -0.01 10.01
CA PRO A 236 -22.66 -0.79 8.79
C PRO A 236 -21.19 -1.12 8.49
N ARG A 237 -21.02 -2.16 7.67
CA ARG A 237 -19.74 -2.64 7.16
C ARG A 237 -19.76 -2.46 5.65
N ILE A 238 -18.99 -1.50 5.14
CA ILE A 238 -19.05 -1.00 3.76
C ILE A 238 -17.69 -1.19 3.09
N ALA A 239 -17.68 -1.73 1.87
CA ALA A 239 -16.49 -1.81 1.04
C ALA A 239 -16.69 -1.00 -0.24
N ILE A 240 -15.85 0.02 -0.44
CA ILE A 240 -15.75 0.79 -1.68
C ILE A 240 -14.66 0.15 -2.53
N LEU A 241 -15.08 -0.48 -3.63
CA LEU A 241 -14.24 -1.32 -4.48
C LEU A 241 -14.04 -0.69 -5.86
N GLY A 242 -13.07 -1.17 -6.64
CA GLY A 242 -12.83 -0.73 -8.01
C GLY A 242 -11.36 -0.67 -8.39
N ALA A 243 -11.09 -0.42 -9.67
CA ALA A 243 -9.74 -0.31 -10.19
C ALA A 243 -8.92 0.83 -9.54
N GLY A 244 -7.60 0.77 -9.70
CA GLY A 244 -6.72 1.88 -9.34
C GLY A 244 -7.16 3.18 -10.04
N GLY A 245 -7.14 4.31 -9.33
CA GLY A 245 -7.48 5.61 -9.92
C GLY A 245 -8.98 5.88 -10.14
N MET A 246 -9.89 5.02 -9.66
CA MET A 246 -11.35 5.19 -9.80
C MET A 246 -12.01 6.18 -8.82
N GLY A 247 -11.22 6.83 -7.95
CA GLY A 247 -11.75 7.81 -7.00
C GLY A 247 -12.34 7.21 -5.71
N LYS A 248 -11.97 5.98 -5.33
CA LYS A 248 -12.43 5.32 -4.08
C LYS A 248 -12.12 6.14 -2.84
N THR A 249 -10.87 6.56 -2.68
CA THR A 249 -10.41 7.43 -1.59
C THR A 249 -11.15 8.78 -1.59
N SER A 250 -11.36 9.39 -2.77
CA SER A 250 -12.12 10.64 -2.88
C SER A 250 -13.58 10.45 -2.45
N LEU A 251 -14.23 9.36 -2.83
CA LEU A 251 -15.59 9.03 -2.38
C LEU A 251 -15.65 8.82 -0.86
N ALA A 252 -14.69 8.07 -0.29
CA ALA A 252 -14.61 7.86 1.16
C ALA A 252 -14.43 9.19 1.93
N ARG A 253 -13.58 10.09 1.41
CA ARG A 253 -13.41 11.44 1.97
C ARG A 253 -14.67 12.31 1.81
N ALA A 254 -15.38 12.22 0.68
CA ALA A 254 -16.66 12.92 0.51
C ALA A 254 -17.70 12.44 1.53
N VAL A 255 -17.79 11.13 1.75
CA VAL A 255 -18.67 10.51 2.76
C VAL A 255 -18.30 10.98 4.17
N LEU A 256 -17.01 10.98 4.50
CA LEU A 256 -16.48 11.42 5.80
C LEU A 256 -16.94 12.83 6.17
N HIS A 257 -17.03 13.73 5.18
CA HIS A 257 -17.41 15.14 5.33
C HIS A 257 -18.89 15.44 5.03
N HIS A 258 -19.69 14.42 4.70
CA HIS A 258 -21.12 14.62 4.44
C HIS A 258 -21.86 15.03 5.71
N THR A 259 -22.85 15.93 5.60
CA THR A 259 -23.60 16.48 6.74
C THR A 259 -24.17 15.38 7.63
N ASP A 260 -24.84 14.40 7.05
CA ASP A 260 -25.48 13.30 7.79
C ASP A 260 -24.45 12.43 8.52
N THR A 261 -23.27 12.21 7.90
CA THR A 261 -22.16 11.49 8.54
C THR A 261 -21.62 12.29 9.74
N CYS A 262 -21.41 13.60 9.58
CA CYS A 262 -20.95 14.49 10.64
C CYS A 262 -21.93 14.54 11.82
N THR A 263 -23.24 14.56 11.54
CA THR A 263 -24.27 14.60 12.58
C THR A 263 -24.38 13.26 13.32
N LYS A 264 -24.21 12.14 12.62
CA LYS A 264 -24.38 10.80 13.19
C LYS A 264 -23.15 10.30 13.94
N PHE A 265 -21.96 10.53 13.41
CA PHE A 265 -20.71 9.99 13.94
C PHE A 265 -19.88 11.14 14.52
N GLU A 266 -19.94 11.29 15.85
CA GLU A 266 -19.09 12.25 16.58
C GLU A 266 -17.61 11.89 16.37
N HIS A 267 -17.29 10.60 16.49
CA HIS A 267 -15.93 10.10 16.30
C HIS A 267 -15.76 9.48 14.91
N ARG A 268 -14.95 10.14 14.09
CA ARG A 268 -14.62 9.71 12.73
C ARG A 268 -13.11 9.55 12.62
N PHE A 269 -12.67 8.45 12.02
CA PHE A 269 -11.26 8.09 11.89
C PHE A 269 -10.99 7.71 10.44
N PHE A 270 -9.88 8.20 9.90
CA PHE A 270 -9.44 7.87 8.55
C PHE A 270 -7.97 7.43 8.60
N VAL A 271 -7.73 6.15 8.37
CA VAL A 271 -6.40 5.54 8.50
C VAL A 271 -6.00 4.95 7.15
N SER A 272 -4.85 5.39 6.61
CA SER A 272 -4.25 4.76 5.44
C SER A 272 -3.54 3.46 5.84
N ALA A 273 -3.83 2.38 5.14
CA ALA A 273 -3.20 1.07 5.34
C ALA A 273 -1.95 0.85 4.48
N GLU A 274 -1.51 1.83 3.68
CA GLU A 274 -0.39 1.69 2.72
C GLU A 274 0.95 1.33 3.37
N ALA A 275 1.15 1.66 4.64
CA ALA A 275 2.38 1.34 5.38
C ALA A 275 2.34 -0.04 6.08
N ALA A 276 1.23 -0.79 5.97
CA ALA A 276 1.06 -2.08 6.62
C ALA A 276 1.04 -3.23 5.61
N THR A 277 1.75 -4.31 5.95
CA THR A 277 1.78 -5.58 5.22
C THR A 277 1.14 -6.72 6.02
N THR A 278 0.92 -6.54 7.32
CA THR A 278 0.30 -7.52 8.22
C THR A 278 -0.83 -6.92 9.06
N ALA A 279 -1.61 -7.77 9.73
CA ALA A 279 -2.66 -7.33 10.67
C ALA A 279 -2.10 -6.59 11.89
N VAL A 280 -0.92 -6.99 12.38
CA VAL A 280 -0.24 -6.34 13.51
C VAL A 280 0.22 -4.94 13.12
N GLU A 281 0.81 -4.79 11.93
CA GLU A 281 1.20 -3.47 11.40
C GLU A 281 -0.02 -2.58 11.14
N LEU A 282 -1.12 -3.13 10.61
CA LEU A 282 -2.38 -2.39 10.44
C LEU A 282 -2.93 -1.92 11.79
N ALA A 283 -2.95 -2.79 12.80
CA ALA A 283 -3.36 -2.42 14.14
C ALA A 283 -2.44 -1.38 14.78
N ALA A 284 -1.13 -1.41 14.48
CA ALA A 284 -0.19 -0.40 14.93
C ALA A 284 -0.45 0.97 14.29
N LEU A 285 -0.78 1.03 12.98
CA LEU A 285 -1.18 2.28 12.32
C LEU A 285 -2.46 2.87 12.93
N ILE A 286 -3.46 2.03 13.18
CA ILE A 286 -4.70 2.47 13.84
C ILE A 286 -4.38 2.92 15.27
N GLY A 287 -3.62 2.14 16.04
CA GLY A 287 -3.29 2.47 17.42
C GLY A 287 -2.52 3.78 17.56
N LEU A 288 -1.56 4.05 16.66
CA LEU A 288 -0.86 5.33 16.59
C LEU A 288 -1.83 6.48 16.28
N TYR A 289 -2.73 6.30 15.31
CA TYR A 289 -3.76 7.31 14.99
C TYR A 289 -4.65 7.63 16.21
N LEU A 290 -4.92 6.62 17.04
CA LEU A 290 -5.72 6.72 18.27
C LEU A 290 -4.92 7.22 19.48
N GLY A 291 -3.60 7.43 19.36
CA GLY A 291 -2.73 7.80 20.48
C GLY A 291 -2.56 6.69 21.52
N LEU A 292 -2.63 5.42 21.11
CA LEU A 292 -2.37 4.27 21.99
C LEU A 292 -0.86 4.10 22.21
N GLU A 293 -0.51 3.69 23.43
CA GLU A 293 0.87 3.37 23.78
C GLU A 293 1.41 2.23 22.89
N PRO A 294 2.68 2.33 22.40
CA PRO A 294 3.29 1.29 21.59
C PRO A 294 3.28 -0.09 22.30
N SER A 295 2.92 -1.13 21.56
CA SER A 295 2.89 -2.52 22.02
C SER A 295 3.36 -3.45 20.89
N LYS A 296 3.86 -4.64 21.24
CA LYS A 296 4.20 -5.71 20.27
C LYS A 296 3.00 -6.07 19.39
N ASP A 297 1.79 -6.00 19.94
CA ASP A 297 0.54 -6.23 19.22
C ASP A 297 -0.55 -5.29 19.75
N LEU A 298 -1.05 -4.44 18.85
CA LEU A 298 -2.10 -3.47 19.12
C LEU A 298 -3.49 -3.93 18.67
N THR A 299 -3.65 -5.14 18.12
CA THR A 299 -4.95 -5.67 17.65
C THR A 299 -6.01 -5.62 18.74
N LYS A 300 -5.73 -6.20 19.91
CA LYS A 300 -6.65 -6.17 21.06
C LYS A 300 -6.83 -4.76 21.65
N PRO A 301 -5.76 -3.98 21.93
CA PRO A 301 -5.90 -2.60 22.37
C PRO A 301 -6.78 -1.72 21.47
N VAL A 302 -6.65 -1.83 20.15
CA VAL A 302 -7.47 -1.08 19.18
C VAL A 302 -8.94 -1.49 19.28
N VAL A 303 -9.25 -2.78 19.30
CA VAL A 303 -10.63 -3.27 19.45
C VAL A 303 -11.23 -2.79 20.77
N GLN A 304 -10.45 -2.85 21.87
CA GLN A 304 -10.89 -2.37 23.18
C GLN A 304 -11.10 -0.85 23.21
N TYR A 305 -10.28 -0.07 22.50
CA TYR A 305 -10.47 1.37 22.38
C TYR A 305 -11.84 1.67 21.79
N PHE A 306 -12.18 1.04 20.66
CA PHE A 306 -13.49 1.24 20.04
C PHE A 306 -14.62 0.72 20.92
N ALA A 307 -14.49 -0.48 21.49
CA ALA A 307 -15.53 -1.08 22.35
C ALA A 307 -15.88 -0.25 23.60
N ARG A 308 -14.97 0.62 24.08
CA ARG A 308 -15.21 1.50 25.24
C ARG A 308 -15.85 2.84 24.88
N GLN A 309 -15.95 3.18 23.60
CA GLN A 309 -16.61 4.42 23.18
C GLN A 309 -18.11 4.36 23.49
N THR A 310 -18.68 5.48 23.89
CA THR A 310 -20.10 5.58 24.29
C THR A 310 -21.01 6.06 23.16
N GLY A 311 -20.43 6.50 22.03
CA GLY A 311 -21.14 6.96 20.83
C GLY A 311 -20.75 6.18 19.58
N LEU A 312 -21.50 6.39 18.49
CA LEU A 312 -21.21 5.76 17.20
C LEU A 312 -19.87 6.26 16.63
N CYS A 313 -19.03 5.33 16.21
CA CYS A 313 -17.75 5.61 15.58
C CYS A 313 -17.79 5.20 14.11
N LEU A 314 -17.12 5.97 13.24
CA LEU A 314 -16.83 5.57 11.87
C LEU A 314 -15.32 5.42 11.70
N LEU A 315 -14.87 4.20 11.40
CA LEU A 315 -13.50 3.92 11.00
C LEU A 315 -13.43 3.66 9.49
N ILE A 316 -12.66 4.47 8.79
CA ILE A 316 -12.33 4.29 7.37
C ILE A 316 -10.89 3.79 7.26
N LEU A 317 -10.72 2.60 6.65
CA LEU A 317 -9.41 2.04 6.29
C LEU A 317 -9.20 2.21 4.78
N ASP A 318 -8.30 3.10 4.40
CA ASP A 318 -7.99 3.39 3.00
C ASP A 318 -6.87 2.49 2.48
N ASN A 319 -6.97 2.02 1.23
CA ASN A 319 -5.98 1.17 0.56
C ASN A 319 -5.67 -0.14 1.33
N LEU A 320 -6.73 -0.80 1.82
CA LEU A 320 -6.62 -2.04 2.60
C LEU A 320 -6.04 -3.20 1.81
N GLU A 321 -5.96 -3.12 0.47
CA GLU A 321 -5.27 -4.14 -0.33
C GLU A 321 -3.81 -4.34 0.11
N THR A 322 -3.11 -3.33 0.61
CA THR A 322 -1.68 -3.45 0.93
C THR A 322 -1.40 -4.55 1.97
N PRO A 323 -2.06 -4.58 3.13
CA PRO A 323 -1.91 -5.69 4.08
C PRO A 323 -2.72 -6.95 3.71
N TRP A 324 -3.81 -6.82 2.93
CA TRP A 324 -4.74 -7.92 2.65
C TRP A 324 -4.37 -8.79 1.43
N GLU A 325 -3.72 -8.20 0.43
CA GLU A 325 -3.40 -8.86 -0.84
C GLU A 325 -2.36 -9.99 -0.71
N PRO A 326 -1.30 -9.89 0.15
CA PRO A 326 -0.37 -10.99 0.37
C PRO A 326 -1.06 -12.21 1.00
N ILE A 327 -0.91 -13.38 0.37
CA ILE A 327 -1.61 -14.62 0.76
C ILE A 327 -1.28 -15.03 2.21
N GLN A 328 -0.04 -14.78 2.66
CA GLN A 328 0.42 -15.18 3.99
C GLN A 328 -0.21 -14.35 5.11
N SER A 329 -0.51 -13.06 4.88
CA SER A 329 -1.08 -12.14 5.87
C SER A 329 -2.61 -12.06 5.79
N ARG A 330 -3.20 -12.37 4.63
CA ARG A 330 -4.62 -12.22 4.33
C ARG A 330 -5.56 -12.74 5.40
N GLY A 331 -5.35 -13.98 5.87
CA GLY A 331 -6.20 -14.58 6.91
C GLY A 331 -6.14 -13.84 8.26
N GLY A 332 -4.96 -13.32 8.62
CA GLY A 332 -4.78 -12.50 9.82
C GLY A 332 -5.50 -11.15 9.71
N VAL A 333 -5.42 -10.51 8.55
CA VAL A 333 -6.13 -9.24 8.30
C VAL A 333 -7.64 -9.44 8.34
N GLU A 334 -8.16 -10.50 7.70
CA GLU A 334 -9.58 -10.84 7.75
C GLU A 334 -10.06 -11.12 9.19
N SER A 335 -9.26 -11.85 9.98
CA SER A 335 -9.56 -12.10 11.39
C SER A 335 -9.61 -10.80 12.20
N PHE A 336 -8.68 -9.88 11.96
CA PHE A 336 -8.66 -8.59 12.65
C PHE A 336 -9.84 -7.69 12.24
N LEU A 337 -10.19 -7.66 10.95
CA LEU A 337 -11.38 -6.95 10.47
C LEU A 337 -12.66 -7.54 11.07
N SER A 338 -12.74 -8.86 11.27
CA SER A 338 -13.85 -9.51 11.97
C SER A 338 -13.97 -9.00 13.42
N LEU A 339 -12.86 -8.89 14.16
CA LEU A 339 -12.87 -8.37 15.52
C LEU A 339 -13.33 -6.91 15.59
N LEU A 340 -12.93 -6.07 14.63
CA LEU A 340 -13.44 -4.70 14.51
C LEU A 340 -14.93 -4.69 14.16
N ALA A 341 -15.35 -5.58 13.25
CA ALA A 341 -16.74 -5.69 12.83
C ALA A 341 -17.66 -6.18 13.95
N ASP A 342 -17.17 -6.91 14.95
CA ASP A 342 -17.95 -7.36 16.11
C ASP A 342 -18.26 -6.24 17.13
N VAL A 343 -17.62 -5.06 17.00
CA VAL A 343 -17.95 -3.90 17.85
C VAL A 343 -19.29 -3.30 17.41
N GLU A 344 -20.27 -3.28 18.32
CA GLU A 344 -21.67 -2.96 18.01
C GLU A 344 -21.89 -1.53 17.49
N HIS A 345 -21.13 -0.56 17.98
CA HIS A 345 -21.24 0.87 17.63
C HIS A 345 -20.15 1.35 16.67
N LEU A 346 -19.37 0.44 16.08
CA LEU A 346 -18.34 0.77 15.09
C LEU A 346 -18.84 0.52 13.66
N ALA A 347 -19.13 1.60 12.94
CA ALA A 347 -19.24 1.55 11.50
C ALA A 347 -17.84 1.39 10.88
N LEU A 348 -17.70 0.38 10.01
CA LEU A 348 -16.45 0.07 9.33
C LEU A 348 -16.60 0.34 7.83
N MET A 349 -15.73 1.17 7.29
CA MET A 349 -15.62 1.38 5.86
C MET A 349 -14.21 1.05 5.39
N ILE A 350 -14.10 0.36 4.27
CA ILE A 350 -12.82 0.11 3.62
C ILE A 350 -12.83 0.64 2.20
N THR A 351 -11.67 1.08 1.72
CA THR A 351 -11.41 1.19 0.29
C THR A 351 -10.39 0.13 -0.09
N MET A 352 -10.59 -0.52 -1.24
CA MET A 352 -9.56 -1.39 -1.79
C MET A 352 -9.64 -1.61 -3.29
N ARG A 353 -8.53 -2.02 -3.89
CA ARG A 353 -8.46 -2.42 -5.31
C ARG A 353 -9.15 -3.75 -5.58
N GLY A 354 -9.72 -3.85 -6.78
CA GLY A 354 -10.41 -5.05 -7.24
C GLY A 354 -11.91 -5.02 -6.93
N SER A 355 -12.55 -6.17 -7.08
CA SER A 355 -13.99 -6.36 -6.85
C SER A 355 -14.30 -7.40 -5.76
N GLU A 356 -13.27 -7.89 -5.09
CA GLU A 356 -13.37 -8.91 -4.03
C GLU A 356 -13.37 -8.23 -2.67
N ARG A 357 -14.24 -8.69 -1.76
CA ARG A 357 -14.30 -8.20 -0.38
C ARG A 357 -13.48 -9.14 0.53
N PRO A 358 -12.86 -8.62 1.60
CA PRO A 358 -12.25 -9.46 2.62
C PRO A 358 -13.28 -10.45 3.20
N GLY A 359 -12.84 -11.69 3.39
CA GLY A 359 -13.61 -12.71 4.08
C GLY A 359 -13.81 -12.41 5.57
N GLN A 360 -14.58 -13.26 6.25
CA GLN A 360 -14.86 -13.24 7.70
C GLN A 360 -15.64 -12.02 8.23
N VAL A 361 -15.83 -10.97 7.42
CA VAL A 361 -16.69 -9.84 7.75
C VAL A 361 -18.08 -10.02 7.14
N ARG A 362 -19.13 -9.86 7.95
CA ARG A 362 -20.51 -9.77 7.45
C ARG A 362 -20.78 -8.38 6.90
N TRP A 363 -20.38 -8.14 5.65
CA TRP A 363 -20.63 -6.88 4.93
C TRP A 363 -22.13 -6.56 4.87
N THR A 364 -22.48 -5.29 5.09
CA THR A 364 -23.89 -4.86 5.13
C THR A 364 -24.53 -5.05 3.75
N PRO A 365 -25.71 -5.72 3.67
CA PRO A 365 -26.45 -5.89 2.41
C PRO A 365 -26.76 -4.54 1.74
N SER A 366 -27.06 -4.55 0.44
CA SER A 366 -27.07 -3.34 -0.42
C SER A 366 -25.66 -2.88 -0.81
N PHE A 367 -24.87 -3.82 -1.33
CA PHE A 367 -23.49 -3.59 -1.73
C PHE A 367 -23.36 -2.51 -2.81
N LEU A 368 -22.42 -1.59 -2.61
CA LEU A 368 -21.97 -0.72 -3.69
C LEU A 368 -21.20 -1.60 -4.71
N PRO A 369 -21.56 -1.59 -6.01
CA PRO A 369 -20.76 -2.24 -7.03
C PRO A 369 -19.37 -1.58 -7.12
N PRO A 370 -18.35 -2.28 -7.66
CA PRO A 370 -17.05 -1.65 -7.91
C PRO A 370 -17.22 -0.38 -8.75
N LEU A 371 -16.55 0.70 -8.34
CA LEU A 371 -16.66 2.00 -9.00
C LEU A 371 -16.28 1.86 -10.47
N GLN A 372 -17.18 2.37 -11.33
CA GLN A 372 -17.01 2.43 -12.77
C GLN A 372 -16.35 3.76 -13.17
N PRO A 373 -15.84 3.88 -14.41
CA PRO A 373 -15.46 5.18 -14.96
C PRO A 373 -16.59 6.21 -14.82
N LEU A 374 -16.22 7.50 -14.87
CA LEU A 374 -17.20 8.58 -14.80
C LEU A 374 -18.03 8.65 -16.08
N SER A 375 -19.16 9.34 -16.00
CA SER A 375 -19.87 9.81 -17.19
C SER A 375 -19.02 10.80 -17.99
N ASP A 376 -19.34 10.97 -19.26
CA ASP A 376 -18.69 11.98 -20.11
C ASP A 376 -18.90 13.38 -19.52
N GLU A 377 -20.10 13.69 -19.03
CA GLU A 377 -20.46 15.00 -18.47
C GLU A 377 -19.60 15.35 -17.25
N ALA A 378 -19.53 14.45 -16.26
CA ALA A 378 -18.67 14.62 -15.10
C ALA A 378 -17.17 14.73 -15.46
N SER A 379 -16.72 14.01 -16.48
CA SER A 379 -15.33 14.11 -16.94
C SER A 379 -15.03 15.48 -17.55
N GLN A 380 -15.99 16.02 -18.33
CA GLN A 380 -15.90 17.38 -18.86
C GLN A 380 -15.92 18.43 -17.74
N GLN A 381 -16.77 18.27 -16.72
CA GLN A 381 -16.84 19.18 -15.57
C GLN A 381 -15.52 19.22 -14.78
N ILE A 382 -14.93 18.05 -14.51
CA ILE A 382 -13.61 17.98 -13.87
C ILE A 382 -12.55 18.66 -14.72
N PHE A 383 -12.57 18.42 -16.04
CA PHE A 383 -11.60 19.01 -16.95
C PHE A 383 -11.73 20.54 -16.98
N GLU A 384 -12.95 21.05 -17.14
CA GLU A 384 -13.28 22.48 -17.14
C GLU A 384 -12.86 23.16 -15.83
N GLU A 385 -13.17 22.57 -14.67
CA GLU A 385 -12.82 23.15 -13.37
C GLU A 385 -11.30 23.19 -13.12
N ILE A 386 -10.54 22.25 -13.72
CA ILE A 386 -9.08 22.24 -13.62
C ILE A 386 -8.44 23.24 -14.58
N THR A 387 -8.90 23.30 -15.83
CA THR A 387 -8.27 24.15 -16.86
C THR A 387 -8.85 25.56 -16.93
N ASP A 388 -9.89 25.86 -16.16
CA ASP A 388 -10.67 27.10 -16.22
C ASP A 388 -11.12 27.46 -17.65
N ASP A 389 -11.48 26.44 -18.44
CA ASP A 389 -11.87 26.57 -19.84
C ASP A 389 -13.21 25.87 -20.09
N PRO A 390 -14.31 26.61 -20.33
CA PRO A 390 -15.63 26.04 -20.59
C PRO A 390 -15.78 25.50 -22.02
N HIS A 391 -14.84 25.75 -22.93
CA HIS A 391 -14.98 25.38 -24.33
C HIS A 391 -14.65 23.89 -24.59
N VAL A 392 -15.64 23.11 -25.00
CA VAL A 392 -15.45 21.71 -25.41
C VAL A 392 -14.91 21.65 -26.84
N SER A 393 -13.59 21.61 -26.98
CA SER A 393 -12.93 21.43 -28.28
C SER A 393 -12.92 19.97 -28.74
N LYS A 394 -12.62 19.76 -30.04
CA LYS A 394 -12.44 18.42 -30.60
C LYS A 394 -11.24 17.72 -29.97
N GLU A 395 -10.19 18.47 -29.69
CA GLU A 395 -8.95 18.03 -29.05
C GLU A 395 -9.22 17.56 -27.62
N ARG A 396 -10.04 18.30 -26.85
CA ARG A 396 -10.48 17.89 -25.51
C ARG A 396 -11.25 16.58 -25.55
N THR A 397 -12.18 16.46 -26.49
CA THR A 397 -12.96 15.24 -26.67
C THR A 397 -12.07 14.04 -26.99
N GLN A 398 -11.04 14.24 -27.83
CA GLN A 398 -10.05 13.20 -28.13
C GLN A 398 -9.22 12.81 -26.91
N LEU A 399 -8.76 13.80 -26.14
CA LEU A 399 -8.00 13.58 -24.90
C LEU A 399 -8.82 12.78 -23.88
N LEU A 400 -10.05 13.20 -23.59
CA LEU A 400 -10.93 12.49 -22.66
C LEU A 400 -11.22 11.05 -23.14
N ALA A 401 -11.40 10.84 -24.45
CA ALA A 401 -11.56 9.49 -25.00
C ALA A 401 -10.37 8.56 -24.70
N PHE A 402 -9.13 9.10 -24.62
CA PHE A 402 -7.96 8.31 -24.22
C PHE A 402 -7.94 7.94 -22.74
N THR A 403 -8.63 8.70 -21.90
CA THR A 403 -8.75 8.38 -20.47
C THR A 403 -9.82 7.33 -20.19
N GLU A 404 -10.74 7.11 -21.15
CA GLU A 404 -12.01 6.38 -20.95
C GLU A 404 -12.69 6.75 -19.63
N ASN A 405 -12.70 8.05 -19.31
CA ASN A 405 -13.30 8.65 -18.12
C ASN A 405 -12.79 8.08 -16.78
N MET A 406 -11.57 7.54 -16.76
CA MET A 406 -10.91 7.16 -15.51
C MET A 406 -10.56 8.43 -14.72
N PRO A 407 -11.09 8.66 -13.49
CA PRO A 407 -10.91 9.91 -12.76
C PRO A 407 -9.45 10.37 -12.61
N LEU A 408 -8.55 9.46 -12.25
CA LEU A 408 -7.12 9.79 -12.12
C LEU A 408 -6.51 10.24 -13.45
N ALA A 409 -6.85 9.56 -14.55
CA ALA A 409 -6.33 9.90 -15.88
C ALA A 409 -6.91 11.24 -16.37
N VAL A 410 -8.21 11.50 -16.14
CA VAL A 410 -8.85 12.80 -16.43
C VAL A 410 -8.16 13.92 -15.66
N ASN A 411 -7.96 13.75 -14.35
CA ASN A 411 -7.31 14.75 -13.50
C ASN A 411 -5.87 15.05 -13.93
N LEU A 412 -5.06 14.02 -14.18
CA LEU A 412 -3.67 14.19 -14.65
C LEU A 412 -3.62 14.86 -16.02
N MET A 413 -4.52 14.48 -16.93
CA MET A 413 -4.57 15.02 -18.28
C MET A 413 -5.01 16.48 -18.27
N ALA A 414 -6.00 16.85 -17.46
CA ALA A 414 -6.46 18.23 -17.32
C ALA A 414 -5.35 19.14 -16.75
N HIS A 415 -4.64 18.72 -15.70
CA HIS A 415 -3.51 19.50 -15.17
C HIS A 415 -2.34 19.62 -16.15
N LEU A 416 -2.09 18.61 -16.98
CA LEU A 416 -1.10 18.72 -18.05
C LEU A 416 -1.53 19.72 -19.11
N VAL A 417 -2.83 19.77 -19.44
CA VAL A 417 -3.36 20.74 -20.40
C VAL A 417 -3.33 22.17 -19.85
N ASP A 418 -3.65 22.35 -18.58
CA ASP A 418 -3.51 23.63 -17.87
C ASP A 418 -2.06 24.16 -17.93
N TYR A 419 -1.07 23.26 -17.79
CA TYR A 419 0.34 23.62 -17.81
C TYR A 419 0.96 23.77 -19.21
N GLU A 420 0.73 22.81 -20.12
CA GLU A 420 1.43 22.72 -21.42
C GLU A 420 0.59 23.18 -22.62
N GLY A 421 -0.73 23.32 -22.45
CA GLY A 421 -1.68 23.56 -23.53
C GLY A 421 -2.11 22.29 -24.27
N ILE A 422 -3.34 22.32 -24.79
CA ILE A 422 -4.05 21.12 -25.27
C ILE A 422 -3.38 20.43 -26.46
N ASP A 423 -2.85 21.19 -27.43
CA ASP A 423 -2.20 20.66 -28.63
C ASP A 423 -0.88 19.96 -28.32
N ASN A 424 -0.13 20.49 -27.35
CA ASN A 424 1.13 19.91 -26.90
C ASN A 424 0.88 18.59 -26.17
N VAL A 425 -0.10 18.56 -25.26
CA VAL A 425 -0.49 17.33 -24.56
C VAL A 425 -1.01 16.28 -25.54
N LEU A 426 -1.80 16.66 -26.54
CA LEU A 426 -2.28 15.74 -27.57
C LEU A 426 -1.14 15.15 -28.40
N THR A 427 -0.15 15.97 -28.76
CA THR A 427 1.05 15.52 -29.48
C THR A 427 1.89 14.58 -28.63
N ARG A 428 2.10 14.94 -27.35
CA ARG A 428 2.86 14.15 -26.39
C ARG A 428 2.20 12.81 -26.10
N TRP A 429 0.87 12.78 -25.88
CA TRP A 429 0.12 11.54 -25.70
C TRP A 429 0.28 10.60 -26.90
N LYS A 430 0.25 11.11 -28.14
CA LYS A 430 0.44 10.27 -29.34
C LYS A 430 1.81 9.61 -29.37
N ALA A 431 2.84 10.25 -28.83
CA ALA A 431 4.20 9.73 -28.80
C ALA A 431 4.49 8.83 -27.58
N GLU A 432 4.05 9.24 -26.39
CA GLU A 432 4.45 8.66 -25.09
C GLU A 432 3.35 7.82 -24.42
N LYS A 433 2.09 7.90 -24.89
CA LYS A 433 0.94 7.19 -24.33
C LYS A 433 0.77 7.48 -22.82
N THR A 434 0.58 6.45 -21.99
CA THR A 434 0.38 6.65 -20.53
C THR A 434 1.58 7.27 -19.84
N ALA A 435 2.78 7.13 -20.40
CA ALA A 435 3.97 7.79 -19.88
C ALA A 435 3.87 9.34 -19.96
N ALA A 436 3.04 9.87 -20.88
CA ALA A 436 2.75 11.31 -20.93
C ALA A 436 2.11 11.83 -19.64
N LEU A 437 1.37 10.97 -18.93
CA LEU A 437 0.70 11.29 -17.66
C LEU A 437 1.60 11.07 -16.43
N SER A 438 2.91 10.85 -16.63
CA SER A 438 3.91 10.82 -15.56
C SER A 438 4.38 12.24 -15.26
N THR A 439 3.81 12.90 -14.25
CA THR A 439 4.33 14.19 -13.79
C THR A 439 5.56 13.98 -12.89
N GLY A 440 6.69 14.61 -13.24
CA GLY A 440 7.98 14.44 -12.54
C GLY A 440 8.01 14.94 -11.09
N TYR A 441 6.98 15.67 -10.65
CA TYR A 441 6.92 16.31 -9.32
C TYR A 441 6.36 15.39 -8.22
N HIS A 442 5.50 14.43 -8.56
CA HIS A 442 4.89 13.51 -7.59
C HIS A 442 5.05 12.06 -8.07
N ARG A 443 6.12 11.39 -7.63
CA ARG A 443 6.34 9.95 -7.86
C ARG A 443 5.18 9.06 -7.41
N THR A 444 4.28 9.56 -6.58
CA THR A 444 3.10 8.87 -6.03
C THR A 444 1.84 9.00 -6.88
N SER A 445 1.76 9.94 -7.83
CA SER A 445 0.60 10.16 -8.71
C SER A 445 0.87 9.78 -10.16
N ASN A 446 1.61 8.69 -10.38
CA ASN A 446 1.83 8.18 -11.73
C ASN A 446 0.75 7.15 -12.08
N LEU A 447 -0.01 7.42 -13.14
CA LEU A 447 -0.99 6.47 -13.68
C LEU A 447 -0.35 5.10 -13.94
N ASP A 448 0.88 5.08 -14.47
CA ASP A 448 1.63 3.84 -14.71
C ASP A 448 1.95 3.09 -13.43
N ALA A 449 2.29 3.78 -12.34
CA ALA A 449 2.52 3.14 -11.04
C ALA A 449 1.22 2.50 -10.50
N SER A 450 0.08 3.18 -10.65
CA SER A 450 -1.22 2.64 -10.25
C SER A 450 -1.61 1.40 -11.05
N ILE A 451 -1.32 1.37 -12.35
CA ILE A 451 -1.56 0.19 -13.21
C ILE A 451 -0.57 -0.92 -12.84
N ALA A 452 0.72 -0.61 -12.69
CA ALA A 452 1.77 -1.56 -12.34
C ALA A 452 1.51 -2.27 -11.00
N LEU A 453 1.02 -1.55 -9.99
CA LEU A 453 0.60 -2.15 -8.71
C LEU A 453 -0.51 -3.19 -8.91
N SER A 454 -1.50 -2.87 -9.72
CA SER A 454 -2.62 -3.80 -10.01
C SER A 454 -2.16 -5.00 -10.83
N TYR A 455 -1.26 -4.78 -11.80
CA TYR A 455 -0.67 -5.83 -12.63
C TYR A 455 0.26 -6.78 -11.85
N SER A 456 0.95 -6.26 -10.83
CA SER A 456 1.85 -7.01 -9.95
C SER A 456 1.14 -7.72 -8.81
N SER A 457 -0.20 -7.66 -8.74
CA SER A 457 -0.98 -8.37 -7.73
C SER A 457 -0.62 -9.87 -7.71
N PRO A 458 -0.43 -10.47 -6.51
CA PRO A 458 -0.19 -11.91 -6.36
C PRO A 458 -1.37 -12.77 -6.82
N ARG A 459 -2.58 -12.20 -6.96
CA ARG A 459 -3.75 -12.90 -7.52
C ARG A 459 -3.65 -13.09 -9.03
N ILE A 460 -2.81 -12.31 -9.72
CA ILE A 460 -2.65 -12.38 -11.16
C ILE A 460 -1.85 -13.63 -11.55
N THR A 461 -2.55 -14.61 -12.12
CA THR A 461 -1.94 -15.83 -12.65
C THR A 461 -1.24 -15.57 -13.99
N PRO A 462 -0.26 -16.42 -14.40
CA PRO A 462 0.37 -16.29 -15.71
C PRO A 462 -0.61 -16.26 -16.88
N GLY A 463 -1.62 -17.14 -16.90
CA GLY A 463 -2.65 -17.15 -17.94
C GLY A 463 -3.55 -15.91 -17.91
N ALA A 464 -3.81 -15.33 -16.74
CA ALA A 464 -4.51 -14.05 -16.65
C ALA A 464 -3.68 -12.90 -17.23
N ARG A 465 -2.34 -12.90 -17.05
CA ARG A 465 -1.45 -11.93 -17.70
C ARG A 465 -1.52 -12.05 -19.22
N GLU A 466 -1.40 -13.25 -19.76
CA GLU A 466 -1.51 -13.48 -21.20
C GLU A 466 -2.85 -13.01 -21.75
N LEU A 467 -3.95 -13.29 -21.05
CA LEU A 467 -5.26 -12.80 -21.44
C LEU A 467 -5.34 -11.26 -21.41
N LEU A 468 -4.75 -10.61 -20.41
CA LEU A 468 -4.68 -9.15 -20.35
C LEU A 468 -3.83 -8.57 -21.48
N HIS A 469 -2.70 -9.20 -21.83
CA HIS A 469 -1.88 -8.80 -22.97
C HIS A 469 -2.67 -8.89 -24.27
N LEU A 470 -3.49 -9.93 -24.45
CA LEU A 470 -4.40 -10.04 -25.59
C LEU A 470 -5.46 -8.92 -25.60
N LEU A 471 -6.10 -8.66 -24.46
CA LEU A 471 -7.09 -7.58 -24.34
C LEU A 471 -6.49 -6.20 -24.60
N SER A 472 -5.18 -6.03 -24.37
CA SER A 472 -4.49 -4.76 -24.65
C SER A 472 -4.64 -4.34 -26.12
N ILE A 473 -4.60 -5.28 -27.06
CA ILE A 473 -4.70 -5.02 -28.50
C ILE A 473 -6.14 -5.11 -29.04
N LEU A 474 -7.13 -5.42 -28.21
CA LEU A 474 -8.54 -5.60 -28.61
C LEU A 474 -9.42 -4.49 -27.99
N PRO A 475 -9.70 -3.38 -28.71
CA PRO A 475 -10.47 -2.25 -28.16
C PRO A 475 -11.89 -2.63 -27.71
N ASP A 476 -12.56 -3.50 -28.48
CA ASP A 476 -13.89 -4.02 -28.15
C ASP A 476 -13.83 -5.27 -27.25
N GLY A 477 -12.63 -5.70 -26.85
CA GLY A 477 -12.43 -6.88 -26.01
C GLY A 477 -12.99 -8.17 -26.62
N LEU A 478 -13.38 -9.12 -25.77
CA LEU A 478 -13.89 -10.44 -26.16
C LEU A 478 -15.15 -10.83 -25.38
N SER A 479 -16.13 -11.41 -26.07
CA SER A 479 -17.28 -12.07 -25.43
C SER A 479 -16.89 -13.43 -24.84
N ASP A 480 -17.72 -13.94 -23.92
CA ASP A 480 -17.52 -15.28 -23.34
C ASP A 480 -17.52 -16.40 -24.41
N ALA A 481 -18.29 -16.22 -25.50
CA ALA A 481 -18.31 -17.12 -26.64
C ALA A 481 -16.99 -17.09 -27.43
N GLU A 482 -16.48 -15.90 -27.75
CA GLU A 482 -15.19 -15.75 -28.46
C GLU A 482 -14.02 -16.27 -27.62
N LEU A 483 -14.01 -16.04 -26.30
CA LEU A 483 -13.01 -16.60 -25.38
C LEU A 483 -12.98 -18.13 -25.45
N THR A 484 -14.14 -18.77 -25.54
CA THR A 484 -14.27 -20.24 -25.58
C THR A 484 -13.91 -20.81 -26.96
N GLN A 485 -14.24 -20.11 -28.04
CA GLN A 485 -14.06 -20.59 -29.41
C GLN A 485 -12.65 -20.33 -29.99
N SER A 486 -11.93 -19.34 -29.47
CA SER A 486 -10.68 -18.86 -30.09
C SER A 486 -9.46 -19.77 -29.93
N ASN A 487 -9.62 -20.97 -29.34
CA ASN A 487 -8.57 -21.96 -29.10
C ASN A 487 -7.23 -21.34 -28.65
N LEU A 488 -7.34 -20.39 -27.70
CA LEU A 488 -6.20 -19.61 -27.23
C LEU A 488 -5.26 -20.51 -26.43
N PRO A 489 -3.93 -20.31 -26.52
CA PRO A 489 -2.93 -21.10 -25.77
C PRO A 489 -2.91 -20.75 -24.26
N ILE A 490 -4.06 -20.44 -23.66
CA ILE A 490 -4.23 -20.04 -22.26
C ILE A 490 -5.01 -21.12 -21.53
N GLY A 491 -4.38 -21.73 -20.52
CA GLY A 491 -5.03 -22.72 -19.67
C GLY A 491 -6.14 -22.10 -18.82
N ASN A 492 -7.29 -22.77 -18.72
CA ASN A 492 -8.46 -22.37 -17.92
C ASN A 492 -8.85 -20.88 -18.09
N ILE A 493 -9.19 -20.50 -19.33
CA ILE A 493 -9.47 -19.11 -19.69
C ILE A 493 -10.60 -18.45 -18.88
N GLN A 494 -11.58 -19.22 -18.40
CA GLN A 494 -12.67 -18.69 -17.57
C GLN A 494 -12.18 -18.30 -16.17
N ALA A 495 -11.24 -19.06 -15.59
CA ALA A 495 -10.59 -18.67 -14.35
C ALA A 495 -9.72 -17.42 -14.57
N CYS A 496 -8.95 -17.36 -15.66
CA CYS A 496 -8.15 -16.18 -16.02
C CYS A 496 -9.02 -14.91 -16.17
N ARG A 497 -10.14 -15.02 -16.88
CA ARG A 497 -11.16 -13.95 -16.98
C ARG A 497 -11.66 -13.52 -15.61
N SER A 498 -11.99 -14.47 -14.74
CA SER A 498 -12.51 -14.17 -13.40
C SER A 498 -11.49 -13.44 -12.55
N VAL A 499 -10.20 -13.83 -12.65
CA VAL A 499 -9.08 -13.13 -12.00
C VAL A 499 -8.97 -11.69 -12.47
N LEU A 500 -9.04 -11.44 -13.79
CA LEU A 500 -8.93 -10.06 -14.32
C LEU A 500 -10.09 -9.15 -13.90
N ILE A 501 -11.29 -9.70 -13.77
CA ILE A 501 -12.45 -8.99 -13.21
C ILE A 501 -12.22 -8.73 -11.72
N ALA A 502 -11.79 -9.74 -10.97
CA ALA A 502 -11.55 -9.66 -9.53
C ALA A 502 -10.49 -8.62 -9.15
N THR A 503 -9.48 -8.42 -10.00
CA THR A 503 -8.44 -7.39 -9.82
C THR A 503 -8.78 -6.05 -10.49
N SER A 504 -9.93 -5.97 -11.18
CA SER A 504 -10.40 -4.79 -11.91
C SER A 504 -9.43 -4.29 -13.01
N LEU A 505 -8.58 -5.18 -13.54
CA LEU A 505 -7.80 -4.92 -14.75
C LEU A 505 -8.62 -5.11 -16.03
N ALA A 506 -9.75 -5.82 -15.91
CA ALA A 506 -10.78 -5.92 -16.93
C ALA A 506 -12.17 -5.81 -16.30
N TYR A 507 -13.16 -5.46 -17.12
CA TYR A 507 -14.56 -5.36 -16.73
C TYR A 507 -15.45 -5.94 -17.83
N LYS A 508 -16.72 -6.21 -17.48
CA LYS A 508 -17.75 -6.53 -18.47
C LYS A 508 -18.48 -5.25 -18.86
N ASP A 509 -18.47 -4.93 -20.14
CA ASP A 509 -19.24 -3.80 -20.65
C ASP A 509 -20.75 -4.09 -20.70
N THR A 510 -21.54 -3.13 -21.15
CA THR A 510 -23.00 -3.27 -21.31
C THR A 510 -23.41 -4.39 -22.27
N LYS A 511 -22.51 -4.80 -23.19
CA LYS A 511 -22.69 -5.92 -24.11
C LYS A 511 -22.13 -7.23 -23.55
N SER A 512 -21.77 -7.26 -22.26
CA SER A 512 -21.17 -8.41 -21.57
C SER A 512 -19.83 -8.87 -22.17
N ARG A 513 -19.11 -8.00 -22.86
CA ARG A 513 -17.76 -8.26 -23.38
C ARG A 513 -16.72 -7.92 -22.33
N LEU A 514 -15.73 -8.78 -22.19
CA LEU A 514 -14.57 -8.56 -21.34
C LEU A 514 -13.65 -7.55 -22.00
N ARG A 515 -13.53 -6.36 -21.41
CA ARG A 515 -12.72 -5.24 -21.92
C ARG A 515 -11.76 -4.74 -20.84
N SER A 516 -10.69 -4.10 -21.27
CA SER A 516 -9.76 -3.37 -20.40
C SER A 516 -9.76 -1.90 -20.81
N LEU A 517 -9.58 -1.01 -19.85
CA LEU A 517 -9.65 0.44 -20.10
C LEU A 517 -8.48 0.90 -20.96
N VAL A 518 -8.68 1.93 -21.80
CA VAL A 518 -7.62 2.45 -22.68
C VAL A 518 -6.30 2.72 -21.95
N PRO A 519 -6.26 3.40 -20.78
CA PRO A 519 -5.01 3.58 -20.05
C PRO A 519 -4.31 2.26 -19.69
N ILE A 520 -5.06 1.25 -19.25
CA ILE A 520 -4.50 -0.07 -18.92
C ILE A 520 -3.98 -0.74 -20.20
N ARG A 521 -4.73 -0.68 -21.29
CA ARG A 521 -4.35 -1.27 -22.58
C ARG A 521 -3.06 -0.66 -23.12
N GLU A 522 -2.96 0.66 -23.13
CA GLU A 522 -1.79 1.38 -23.63
C GLU A 522 -0.55 1.08 -22.78
N HIS A 523 -0.69 1.08 -21.44
CA HIS A 523 0.39 0.67 -20.53
C HIS A 523 0.86 -0.76 -20.82
N ILE A 524 -0.07 -1.71 -20.95
CA ILE A 524 0.29 -3.11 -21.22
C ILE A 524 0.95 -3.24 -22.60
N GLN A 525 0.47 -2.57 -23.64
CA GLN A 525 1.12 -2.60 -24.96
C GLN A 525 2.56 -2.07 -24.92
N GLN A 526 2.81 -1.03 -24.11
CA GLN A 526 4.12 -0.40 -23.99
C GLN A 526 5.13 -1.28 -23.23
N PHE A 527 4.71 -1.88 -22.11
CA PHE A 527 5.62 -2.58 -21.20
C PHE A 527 5.54 -4.12 -21.28
N SER A 528 4.48 -4.68 -21.83
CA SER A 528 4.22 -6.12 -21.89
C SER A 528 3.33 -6.51 -23.09
N PRO A 529 3.80 -6.32 -24.33
CA PRO A 529 3.01 -6.64 -25.52
C PRO A 529 2.69 -8.14 -25.63
N PRO A 530 1.55 -8.52 -26.24
CA PRO A 530 1.16 -9.92 -26.38
C PRO A 530 2.15 -10.71 -27.23
N SER A 531 2.33 -11.98 -26.86
CA SER A 531 3.17 -12.92 -27.62
C SER A 531 2.61 -13.16 -29.02
N GLU A 532 3.49 -13.40 -29.99
CA GLU A 532 3.09 -13.63 -31.38
C GLU A 532 2.16 -14.84 -31.52
N THR A 533 2.40 -15.90 -30.74
CA THR A 533 1.56 -17.10 -30.72
C THR A 533 0.11 -16.79 -30.33
N LEU A 534 -0.08 -15.94 -29.34
CA LEU A 534 -1.40 -15.51 -28.86
C LEU A 534 -2.10 -14.63 -29.90
N VAL A 535 -1.37 -13.71 -30.53
CA VAL A 535 -1.87 -12.86 -31.62
C VAL A 535 -2.26 -13.70 -32.85
N GLN A 536 -1.46 -14.70 -33.22
CA GLN A 536 -1.78 -15.59 -34.33
C GLN A 536 -3.03 -16.44 -34.06
N ALA A 537 -3.21 -16.92 -32.83
CA ALA A 537 -4.38 -17.70 -32.45
C ALA A 537 -5.68 -16.89 -32.62
N ILE A 538 -5.71 -15.66 -32.09
CA ILE A 538 -6.90 -14.80 -32.22
C ILE A 538 -7.15 -14.37 -33.67
N ARG A 539 -6.09 -14.08 -34.45
CA ARG A 539 -6.24 -13.76 -35.89
C ARG A 539 -6.87 -14.90 -36.68
N LYS A 540 -6.45 -16.15 -36.41
CA LYS A 540 -7.05 -17.34 -37.03
C LYS A 540 -8.54 -17.47 -36.68
N SER A 541 -8.90 -17.22 -35.42
CA SER A 541 -10.30 -17.22 -34.96
C SER A 541 -11.15 -16.18 -35.72
N PHE A 542 -10.67 -14.93 -35.81
CA PHE A 542 -11.39 -13.88 -36.54
C PHE A 542 -11.48 -14.13 -38.05
N HIS A 543 -10.42 -14.62 -38.68
CA HIS A 543 -10.47 -15.01 -40.10
C HIS A 543 -11.49 -16.12 -40.35
N TYR A 544 -11.57 -17.11 -39.46
CA TYR A 544 -12.59 -18.17 -39.55
C TYR A 544 -14.01 -17.61 -39.41
N LEU A 545 -14.24 -16.71 -38.45
CA LEU A 545 -15.54 -16.05 -38.27
C LEU A 545 -15.94 -15.21 -39.49
N LEU A 546 -15.00 -14.43 -40.05
CA LEU A 546 -15.23 -13.63 -41.26
C LEU A 546 -15.58 -14.51 -42.47
N ALA A 547 -14.84 -15.60 -42.69
CA ALA A 547 -15.11 -16.54 -43.77
C ALA A 547 -16.48 -17.20 -43.62
N ARG A 548 -16.89 -17.54 -42.38
CA ARG A 548 -18.22 -18.08 -42.10
C ARG A 548 -19.32 -17.06 -42.35
N TYR A 549 -19.11 -15.81 -41.93
CA TYR A 549 -20.07 -14.73 -42.19
C TYR A 549 -20.26 -14.52 -43.70
N GLN A 550 -19.17 -14.41 -44.46
CA GLN A 550 -19.23 -14.26 -45.93
C GLN A 550 -19.99 -15.40 -46.62
N LYS A 551 -19.90 -16.64 -46.10
CA LYS A 551 -20.61 -17.81 -46.64
C LYS A 551 -22.13 -17.81 -46.36
N HIS A 552 -22.58 -17.07 -45.34
CA HIS A 552 -24.00 -17.01 -44.95
C HIS A 552 -24.68 -15.68 -45.34
N SER A 553 -23.90 -14.67 -45.71
CA SER A 553 -24.38 -13.34 -46.13
C SER A 553 -24.48 -13.16 -47.65
N GLY A 554 -24.06 -14.17 -48.42
CA GLY A 554 -24.30 -14.30 -49.86
C GLY A 554 -25.25 -15.45 -50.11
#